data_AF-A0A2E6SF67-F1
#
_entry.id   AF-A0A2E6SF67-F1
#
_cell.length_a   1.000
_cell.length_b   1.000
_cell.length_c   1.000
_cell.angle_alpha   90.00
_cell.angle_beta   90.00
_cell.angle_gamma   90.00
#
_symmetry.space_group_name_H-M   'P 1'
#
loop_
_entity.id
_entity.type
_entity.pdbx_description
1 polymer ?
#
loop_
_entity_poly.entity_id
_entity_poly.type
_entity_poly.pdbx_seq_one_letter_code
_entity_poly.pdbx_strand_id
1 'polypeptide(L)'
;MKLLKIFLLILFNLIIIVFMTQNSVERVDIHFFNYTIQGSYLNVVLLVTTLFGVIAGFLASVFVIFSYKTHMKSLQNKNQQLMDELNNLRNVAIDDNYDIEDGEYWIWNFYFYILLWELR
;
A
#
# COMPACT_ATOMS: atom_id res chain seq x y z
N MET A 1 16.12 -11.44 4.48
CA MET A 1 16.53 -10.62 3.30
C MET A 1 15.80 -11.13 2.06
N LYS A 2 15.30 -10.25 1.18
CA LYS A 2 14.51 -10.65 -0.02
C LYS A 2 15.28 -11.63 -0.91
N LEU A 3 16.59 -11.43 -1.08
CA LEU A 3 17.46 -12.30 -1.87
C LEU A 3 17.58 -13.72 -1.31
N LEU A 4 17.80 -13.87 -0.01
CA LEU A 4 17.88 -15.19 0.64
C LEU A 4 16.58 -16.01 0.43
N LYS A 5 15.42 -15.35 0.50
CA LYS A 5 14.12 -16.01 0.28
C LYS A 5 14.01 -16.54 -1.16
N ILE A 6 14.42 -15.75 -2.14
CA ILE A 6 14.41 -16.15 -3.56
C ILE A 6 15.41 -17.29 -3.80
N PHE A 7 16.61 -17.19 -3.23
CA PHE A 7 17.63 -18.23 -3.34
C PHE A 7 17.13 -19.58 -2.79
N LEU A 8 16.54 -19.58 -1.59
CA LEU A 8 15.95 -20.79 -1.00
C LEU A 8 14.82 -21.36 -1.84
N LEU A 9 14.00 -20.52 -2.47
CA LEU A 9 12.91 -20.97 -3.35
C LEU A 9 13.43 -21.61 -4.64
N ILE A 10 14.53 -21.11 -5.19
CA ILE A 10 15.21 -21.72 -6.34
C ILE A 10 15.82 -23.06 -5.93
N LEU A 11 16.53 -23.12 -4.80
CA LEU A 11 17.13 -24.36 -4.30
C LEU A 11 16.06 -25.43 -4.06
N PHE A 12 14.92 -25.04 -3.49
CA PHE A 12 13.77 -25.92 -3.31
C PHE A 12 13.23 -26.48 -4.64
N ASN A 13 13.08 -25.65 -5.67
CA ASN A 13 12.67 -26.12 -7.00
C ASN A 13 13.69 -27.10 -7.62
N LEU A 14 14.99 -26.85 -7.45
CA LEU A 14 16.03 -27.76 -7.92
C LEU A 14 15.94 -29.13 -7.23
N ILE A 15 15.71 -29.16 -5.92
CA ILE A 15 15.52 -30.40 -5.18
C ILE A 15 14.32 -31.18 -5.73
N ILE A 16 13.20 -30.50 -6.00
CA ILE A 16 12.01 -31.13 -6.62
C ILE A 16 12.36 -31.72 -7.99
N ILE A 17 13.06 -30.99 -8.85
CA ILE A 17 13.43 -31.46 -10.19
C ILE A 17 14.35 -32.69 -10.10
N VAL A 18 15.32 -32.69 -9.19
CA VAL A 18 16.21 -33.84 -8.95
C VAL A 18 15.40 -35.04 -8.49
N PHE A 19 14.49 -34.85 -7.53
CA PHE A 19 13.60 -35.90 -7.04
C PHE A 19 12.72 -36.47 -8.15
N MET A 20 12.13 -35.62 -8.99
CA MET A 20 11.31 -36.05 -10.13
C MET A 20 12.12 -36.87 -11.14
N THR A 21 13.38 -36.50 -11.38
CA THR A 21 14.25 -37.22 -12.32
C THR A 21 14.61 -38.60 -11.80
N GLN A 22 14.96 -38.71 -10.51
CA GLN A 22 15.30 -39.98 -9.86
C GLN A 22 14.11 -40.95 -9.82
N ASN A 23 12.88 -40.42 -9.73
CA ASN A 23 11.65 -41.21 -9.65
C ASN A 23 10.85 -41.19 -10.96
N SER A 24 11.51 -41.06 -12.11
CA SER A 24 10.85 -40.85 -13.40
C SER A 24 10.04 -42.03 -13.92
N VAL A 25 10.35 -43.25 -13.46
CA VAL A 25 9.66 -44.50 -13.86
C VAL A 25 8.61 -44.91 -12.83
N GLU A 26 8.65 -44.33 -11.64
CA GLU A 26 7.77 -44.73 -10.55
C GLU A 26 6.31 -44.39 -10.83
N ARG A 27 5.44 -45.31 -10.44
CA ARG A 27 4.00 -45.18 -10.62
C ARG A 27 3.31 -45.02 -9.28
N VAL A 28 2.33 -44.14 -9.24
CA VAL A 28 1.52 -43.86 -8.05
C VAL A 28 0.04 -43.83 -8.40
N ASP A 29 -0.75 -44.24 -7.42
CA ASP A 29 -2.20 -44.12 -7.47
C ASP A 29 -2.60 -42.83 -6.73
N ILE A 30 -3.43 -42.03 -7.39
CA ILE A 30 -3.91 -40.75 -6.86
C ILE A 30 -5.34 -40.94 -6.40
N HIS A 31 -5.55 -40.88 -5.09
CA HIS A 31 -6.87 -40.98 -4.49
C HIS A 31 -7.51 -39.60 -4.35
N PHE A 32 -8.59 -39.36 -5.08
CA PHE A 32 -9.51 -38.25 -4.85
C PHE A 32 -10.71 -38.72 -4.02
N PHE A 33 -11.51 -37.78 -3.52
CA PHE A 33 -12.68 -38.08 -2.69
C PHE A 33 -13.67 -39.08 -3.34
N ASN A 34 -13.86 -39.03 -4.67
CA ASN A 34 -14.85 -39.84 -5.38
C ASN A 34 -14.28 -40.77 -6.46
N TYR A 35 -12.98 -40.69 -6.76
CA TYR A 35 -12.37 -41.51 -7.80
C TYR A 35 -10.86 -41.65 -7.56
N THR A 36 -10.26 -42.69 -8.13
CA THR A 36 -8.81 -42.92 -8.08
C THR A 36 -8.25 -42.96 -9.49
N ILE A 37 -7.13 -42.28 -9.72
CA ILE A 37 -6.36 -42.41 -10.95
C ILE A 37 -5.22 -43.37 -10.68
N GLN A 38 -5.21 -44.52 -11.34
CA GLN A 38 -4.22 -45.56 -11.10
C GLN A 38 -3.03 -45.47 -12.06
N GLY A 39 -1.86 -45.90 -11.59
CA GLY A 39 -0.67 -46.12 -12.42
C GLY A 39 -0.09 -44.85 -13.06
N SER A 40 -0.34 -43.68 -12.47
CA SER A 40 0.17 -42.40 -12.98
C SER A 40 1.66 -42.27 -12.73
N TYR A 41 2.40 -41.71 -13.68
CA TYR A 41 3.82 -41.43 -13.50
C TYR A 41 4.03 -40.36 -12.42
N LEU A 42 4.80 -40.67 -11.38
CA LEU A 42 5.00 -39.78 -10.24
C LEU A 42 5.58 -38.42 -10.65
N ASN A 43 6.55 -38.42 -11.56
CA ASN A 43 7.16 -37.20 -12.09
C ASN A 43 6.12 -36.31 -12.81
N VAL A 44 5.19 -36.86 -13.57
CA VAL A 44 4.14 -36.09 -14.26
C VAL A 44 3.19 -35.47 -13.26
N VAL A 45 2.79 -36.22 -12.23
CA VAL A 45 1.92 -35.74 -11.16
C VAL A 45 2.57 -34.58 -10.40
N LEU A 46 3.84 -34.74 -10.03
CA LEU A 46 4.62 -33.70 -9.36
C LEU A 46 4.81 -32.46 -10.24
N LEU A 47 4.99 -32.63 -11.54
CA LEU A 47 5.12 -31.51 -12.47
C LEU A 47 3.83 -30.69 -12.49
N VAL A 48 2.69 -31.35 -12.72
CA VAL A 48 1.38 -30.70 -12.84
C VAL A 48 1.00 -30.01 -11.54
N THR A 49 1.19 -30.67 -10.40
CA THR A 49 0.90 -30.09 -9.08
C THR A 49 1.79 -28.90 -8.76
N THR A 50 3.08 -28.96 -9.11
CA THR A 50 4.01 -27.84 -8.92
C THR A 50 3.61 -26.65 -9.80
N LEU A 51 3.30 -26.88 -11.07
CA LEU A 51 2.82 -25.84 -11.99
C LEU A 51 1.53 -25.19 -11.49
N PHE A 52 0.58 -26.00 -11.03
CA PHE A 52 -0.67 -25.50 -10.44
C PHE A 52 -0.39 -24.63 -9.21
N GLY A 53 0.52 -25.06 -8.33
CA GLY A 53 0.95 -24.29 -7.16
C GLY A 53 1.58 -22.94 -7.53
N VAL A 54 2.42 -22.89 -8.57
CA VAL A 54 3.02 -21.65 -9.07
C VAL A 54 1.95 -20.69 -9.59
N ILE A 55 1.01 -21.17 -10.40
CA ILE A 55 -0.08 -20.36 -10.95
C ILE A 55 -0.98 -19.84 -9.82
N ALA A 56 -1.38 -20.71 -8.89
CA ALA A 56 -2.20 -20.32 -7.75
C ALA A 56 -1.50 -19.28 -6.86
N GLY A 57 -0.20 -19.47 -6.60
CA GLY A 57 0.61 -18.53 -5.81
C GLY A 57 0.76 -17.17 -6.50
N PHE A 58 0.91 -17.16 -7.83
CA PHE A 58 0.92 -15.93 -8.62
C PHE A 58 -0.42 -15.20 -8.51
N LEU A 59 -1.54 -15.90 -8.74
CA LEU A 59 -2.88 -15.32 -8.63
C LEU A 59 -3.14 -14.75 -7.23
N ALA A 60 -2.79 -15.49 -6.18
CA ALA A 60 -2.91 -15.01 -4.80
C ALA A 60 -2.10 -13.73 -4.58
N SER A 61 -0.88 -13.66 -5.12
CA SER A 61 -0.02 -12.46 -5.04
C SER A 61 -0.65 -11.25 -5.75
N VAL A 62 -1.29 -11.47 -6.90
CA VAL A 62 -2.01 -10.41 -7.62
C VAL A 62 -3.14 -9.83 -6.77
N PHE A 63 -3.97 -10.67 -6.14
CA PHE A 63 -5.03 -10.19 -5.25
C PHE A 63 -4.48 -9.41 -4.05
N VAL A 64 -3.38 -9.87 -3.46
CA VAL A 64 -2.70 -9.19 -2.34
C VAL A 64 -2.22 -7.80 -2.78
N ILE A 65 -1.60 -7.68 -3.95
CA ILE A 65 -1.14 -6.39 -4.49
C ILE A 65 -2.32 -5.43 -4.72
N PHE A 66 -3.43 -5.91 -5.28
CA PHE A 66 -4.62 -5.09 -5.47
C PHE A 66 -5.20 -4.60 -4.14
N SER A 67 -5.29 -5.48 -3.15
CA SER A 67 -5.72 -5.12 -1.79
C SER A 67 -4.83 -4.02 -1.20
N TYR A 68 -3.50 -4.19 -1.25
CA TYR A 68 -2.56 -3.18 -0.77
C TYR A 68 -2.72 -1.83 -1.46
N LYS A 69 -2.97 -1.80 -2.77
CA LYS A 69 -3.18 -0.55 -3.51
C LYS A 69 -4.43 0.20 -3.05
N THR A 70 -5.51 -0.52 -2.80
CA THR A 70 -6.76 0.05 -2.27
C THR A 70 -6.56 0.61 -0.87
N HIS A 71 -5.88 -0.14 0.00
CA HIS A 71 -5.52 0.33 1.34
C HIS A 71 -4.63 1.57 1.30
N MET A 72 -3.61 1.58 0.43
CA MET A 72 -2.71 2.74 0.27
C MET A 72 -3.47 4.00 -0.13
N LYS A 73 -4.37 3.90 -1.12
CA LYS A 73 -5.20 5.03 -1.56
C LYS A 73 -6.12 5.51 -0.43
N SER A 74 -6.72 4.59 0.32
CA SER A 74 -7.55 4.94 1.47
C SER A 74 -6.76 5.70 2.54
N LEU A 75 -5.54 5.26 2.85
CA LEU A 75 -4.66 5.94 3.80
C LEU A 75 -4.25 7.32 3.31
N GLN A 76 -3.91 7.48 2.02
CA GLN A 76 -3.57 8.77 1.42
C GLN A 76 -4.74 9.76 1.51
N ASN A 77 -5.96 9.31 1.17
CA ASN A 77 -7.15 10.14 1.26
C ASN A 77 -7.43 10.61 2.70
N LYS A 78 -7.32 9.70 3.68
CA LYS A 78 -7.48 10.05 5.10
C LYS A 78 -6.42 11.05 5.58
N ASN A 79 -5.18 10.87 5.13
CA ASN A 79 -4.09 11.79 5.46
C ASN A 79 -4.39 13.19 4.91
N GLN A 80 -4.81 13.29 3.65
CA GLN A 80 -5.22 14.57 3.04
C GLN A 80 -6.39 15.22 3.79
N GLN A 81 -7.43 14.45 4.11
CA GLN A 81 -8.57 14.96 4.89
C GLN A 81 -8.14 15.53 6.25
N LEU A 82 -7.27 14.83 6.98
CA LEU A 82 -6.74 15.31 8.25
C LEU A 82 -5.87 16.57 8.08
N MET A 83 -5.10 16.67 6.99
CA MET A 83 -4.35 17.89 6.67
C MET A 83 -5.27 19.07 6.35
N ASP A 84 -6.35 18.83 5.63
CA ASP A 84 -7.35 19.85 5.29
C ASP A 84 -8.14 20.30 6.53
N GLU A 85 -8.54 19.36 7.40
CA GLU A 85 -9.15 19.67 8.70
C GLU A 85 -8.21 20.51 9.57
N LEU A 86 -6.94 20.10 9.67
CA LEU A 86 -5.94 20.84 10.43
C LEU A 86 -5.72 22.25 9.85
N ASN A 87 -5.65 22.39 8.52
CA ASN A 87 -5.53 23.69 7.86
C ASN A 87 -6.75 24.57 8.09
N ASN A 88 -7.96 24.01 8.05
CA ASN A 88 -9.20 24.73 8.33
C ASN A 88 -9.24 25.19 9.79
N LEU A 89 -8.82 24.36 10.73
CA LEU A 89 -8.69 24.76 12.14
C LEU A 89 -7.65 25.87 12.34
N ARG A 90 -6.55 25.86 11.58
CA ARG A 90 -5.59 26.96 11.56
C ARG A 90 -6.18 28.23 10.95
N ASN A 91 -6.97 28.12 9.89
CA ASN A 91 -7.53 29.27 9.18
C ASN A 91 -8.67 29.94 9.96
N VAL A 92 -9.48 29.16 10.69
CA VAL A 92 -10.52 29.69 11.60
C VAL A 92 -9.93 30.52 12.74
N ALA A 93 -8.66 30.32 13.12
CA ALA A 93 -7.99 31.16 14.13
C ALA A 93 -7.37 32.45 13.56
N ILE A 94 -7.35 32.63 12.23
CA ILE A 94 -6.76 33.79 11.55
C ILE A 94 -7.85 34.68 10.91
N ASP A 95 -9.09 34.19 10.78
CA ASP A 95 -10.24 34.97 10.32
C ASP A 95 -10.88 35.83 11.42
N ASP A 96 -10.20 36.01 12.55
CA ASP A 96 -10.32 37.25 13.34
C ASP A 96 -9.57 38.35 12.59
N ASN A 97 -10.04 38.65 11.38
CA ASN A 97 -9.78 39.92 10.73
C ASN A 97 -10.55 40.95 11.55
N TYR A 98 -10.01 41.30 12.72
CA TYR A 98 -10.37 42.52 13.43
C TYR A 98 -10.29 43.62 12.39
N ASP A 99 -11.43 44.21 12.08
CA ASP A 99 -11.56 45.30 11.13
C ASP A 99 -10.42 46.30 11.36
N ILE A 100 -9.49 46.38 10.41
CA ILE A 100 -8.38 47.35 10.44
C ILE A 100 -8.90 48.70 9.90
N GLU A 101 -10.21 48.85 9.69
CA GLU A 101 -10.80 50.09 9.22
C GLU A 101 -10.96 51.12 10.35
N ASP A 102 -11.22 50.71 11.57
CA ASP A 102 -11.38 51.61 12.71
C ASP A 102 -10.04 52.10 13.28
N GLY A 103 -8.97 51.32 13.17
CA GLY A 103 -7.63 51.70 13.65
C GLY A 103 -6.96 52.84 12.87
N GLU A 104 -7.16 52.92 11.55
CA GLU A 104 -6.53 53.95 10.71
C GLU A 104 -7.09 55.36 11.01
N TYR A 105 -8.40 55.50 11.24
CA TYR A 105 -9.01 56.80 11.54
C TYR A 105 -8.44 57.43 12.82
N TRP A 106 -8.19 56.63 13.87
CA TRP A 106 -7.57 57.14 15.11
C TRP A 106 -6.13 57.59 14.90
N ILE A 107 -5.38 56.88 14.06
CA ILE A 107 -3.98 57.21 13.75
C ILE A 107 -3.91 58.55 12.99
N TRP A 108 -4.74 58.74 11.96
CA TRP A 108 -4.80 59.99 11.20
C TRP A 108 -5.27 61.17 12.07
N ASN A 109 -6.25 60.96 12.96
CA ASN A 109 -6.72 62.00 13.88
C ASN A 109 -5.63 62.40 14.89
N PHE A 110 -4.89 61.42 15.42
CA PHE A 110 -3.80 61.67 16.37
C PHE A 110 -2.67 62.48 15.73
N TYR A 111 -2.23 62.13 14.51
CA TYR A 111 -1.22 62.91 13.79
C TYR A 111 -1.70 64.33 13.46
N PHE A 112 -2.98 64.50 13.13
CA PHE A 112 -3.56 65.83 12.88
C PHE A 112 -3.57 66.70 14.14
N TYR A 113 -3.92 66.15 15.31
CA TYR A 113 -3.86 66.89 16.58
C TYR A 113 -2.44 67.27 17.00
N ILE A 114 -1.44 66.40 16.76
CA ILE A 114 -0.03 66.73 17.00
C ILE A 114 0.43 67.87 16.10
N LEU A 115 0.12 67.80 14.80
CA LEU A 115 0.47 68.85 13.83
C LEU A 115 -0.15 70.21 14.17
N LEU A 116 -1.39 70.24 14.65
CA LEU A 116 -2.04 71.47 15.09
C LEU A 116 -1.45 72.04 16.38
N TRP A 117 -0.89 71.20 17.25
CA TRP A 117 -0.23 71.62 18.48
C TRP A 117 1.16 72.23 18.22
N GLU A 118 1.88 71.72 17.22
CA GLU A 118 3.20 72.25 16.79
C GLU A 118 3.10 73.63 16.09
N LEU A 119 1.92 74.01 15.60
CA LEU A 119 1.66 75.25 14.85
C LEU A 119 1.12 76.41 15.71
N ARG A 120 1.06 76.25 17.03
CA ARG A 120 0.64 77.29 17.99
C ARG A 120 1.82 77.83 18.78
#